data_AF-A0A7U8C163-F1
#
_entry.id   AF-A0A7U8C163-F1
#
_cell.length_a   1.000
_cell.length_b   1.000
_cell.length_c   1.000
_cell.angle_alpha   90.00
_cell.angle_beta   90.00
_cell.angle_gamma   90.00
#
_symmetry.space_group_name_H-M   'P 1'
#
loop_
_entity.id
_entity.type
_entity.pdbx_description
1 polymer ?
#
loop_
_entity_poly.entity_id
_entity_poly.type
_entity_poly.pdbx_seq_one_letter_code
_entity_poly.pdbx_strand_id
1 'polypeptide(L)'
;MEELVEGIFRPIIKLILLVLRFLQFLAWDLLVTHVGWSIGWFFYRTITLGHFPNEGLDDLDNCSWGKALIVELTGLGLLAGAIMLLSALL
;
A
#
# COMPACT_ATOMS: atom_id res chain seq x y z
N MET A 1 -27.37 34.74 7.69
CA MET A 1 -26.83 33.97 6.55
C MET A 1 -25.53 33.27 6.92
N GLU A 2 -24.61 33.91 7.64
CA GLU A 2 -23.33 33.30 8.05
C GLU A 2 -23.47 32.06 8.94
N GLU A 3 -24.39 32.05 9.91
CA GLU A 3 -24.64 30.86 10.76
C GLU A 3 -25.17 29.64 9.98
N LEU A 4 -25.95 29.87 8.91
CA LEU A 4 -26.45 28.81 8.02
C LEU A 4 -25.31 28.25 7.16
N VAL A 5 -24.44 29.13 6.65
CA VAL A 5 -23.27 28.73 5.88
C VAL A 5 -22.33 27.90 6.76
N GLU A 6 -22.04 28.36 7.98
CA GLU A 6 -21.14 27.64 8.89
C GLU A 6 -21.73 26.31 9.41
N GLY A 7 -23.05 26.30 9.65
CA GLY A 7 -23.80 25.10 10.04
C GLY A 7 -23.82 24.02 8.96
N ILE A 8 -23.81 24.38 7.67
CA ILE A 8 -23.80 23.45 6.54
C ILE A 8 -22.37 23.10 6.09
N PHE A 9 -21.41 24.02 6.17
CA PHE A 9 -20.02 23.76 5.75
C PHE A 9 -19.31 22.75 6.65
N ARG A 10 -19.50 22.84 7.97
CA ARG A 10 -18.86 21.92 8.93
C ARG A 10 -19.17 20.44 8.68
N PRO A 11 -20.43 20.00 8.50
CA PRO A 11 -20.73 18.60 8.21
C PRO A 11 -20.22 18.17 6.83
N ILE A 12 -20.24 19.04 5.82
CA ILE A 12 -19.69 18.73 4.49
C ILE A 12 -18.18 18.48 4.58
N ILE A 13 -17.43 19.35 5.27
CA ILE A 13 -15.98 19.17 5.46
C ILE A 13 -15.69 17.87 6.21
N LYS A 14 -16.44 17.55 7.26
CA LYS A 14 -16.29 16.27 7.99
C LYS A 14 -16.54 15.07 7.09
N LEU A 15 -17.55 15.13 6.22
CA LEU A 15 -17.86 14.07 5.28
C LEU A 15 -16.74 13.90 4.24
N ILE A 16 -16.21 15.00 3.70
CA ILE A 16 -15.05 14.98 2.78
C ILE A 16 -13.84 14.35 3.47
N LEU A 17 -13.52 14.77 4.70
CA LEU A 17 -12.40 14.20 5.46
C LEU A 17 -12.58 12.69 5.69
N LEU A 18 -13.80 12.24 5.97
CA LEU A 18 -14.10 10.81 6.14
C LEU A 18 -13.88 10.02 4.84
N VAL A 19 -14.35 10.56 3.71
CA VAL A 19 -14.12 9.96 2.39
C VAL A 19 -12.63 9.90 2.05
N LEU A 20 -11.90 10.98 2.28
CA LEU A 20 -10.45 11.01 2.07
C LEU A 20 -9.72 10.02 2.97
N ARG A 21 -10.16 9.87 4.23
CA ARG A 21 -9.58 8.88 5.15
C ARG A 21 -9.84 7.46 4.71
N PHE A 22 -11.03 7.19 4.17
CA PHE A 22 -11.38 5.91 3.59
C PHE A 22 -10.55 5.59 2.34
N LEU A 23 -10.39 6.57 1.44
CA LEU A 23 -9.52 6.44 0.26
C LEU A 23 -8.06 6.22 0.65
N GLN A 24 -7.57 6.92 1.67
CA GLN A 24 -6.23 6.71 2.21
C GLN A 24 -6.06 5.28 2.74
N PHE A 25 -7.05 4.78 3.47
CA PHE A 25 -7.05 3.40 3.98
C PHE A 25 -7.02 2.39 2.82
N LEU A 26 -7.88 2.57 1.81
CA LEU A 26 -7.95 1.70 0.64
C LEU A 26 -6.65 1.75 -0.18
N ALA A 27 -6.05 2.94 -0.33
CA ALA A 27 -4.78 3.10 -1.01
C ALA A 27 -3.66 2.36 -0.28
N TRP A 28 -3.64 2.40 1.05
CA TRP A 28 -2.69 1.64 1.86
C TRP A 28 -2.88 0.14 1.65
N ASP A 29 -4.10 -0.35 1.84
CA ASP A 29 -4.43 -1.77 1.75
C ASP A 29 -4.15 -2.37 0.36
N LEU A 30 -4.57 -1.69 -0.71
CA LEU A 30 -4.36 -2.18 -2.07
C LEU A 30 -2.91 -1.98 -2.55
N LEU A 31 -2.35 -0.78 -2.38
CA LEU A 31 -1.06 -0.45 -3.01
C LEU A 31 0.13 -0.88 -2.15
N VAL A 32 0.04 -0.73 -0.83
CA VAL A 32 1.17 -1.08 0.04
C VAL A 32 1.10 -2.57 0.37
N THR A 33 -0.04 -2.99 0.92
CA THR A 33 -0.20 -4.35 1.42
C THR A 33 -0.30 -5.34 0.25
N HIS A 34 -1.28 -5.24 -0.65
CA HIS A 34 -1.39 -6.22 -1.75
C HIS A 34 -0.28 -6.12 -2.81
N VAL A 35 -0.03 -4.94 -3.39
CA VAL A 35 0.96 -4.80 -4.48
C VAL A 35 2.39 -4.95 -3.96
N GLY A 36 2.73 -4.30 -2.84
CA GLY A 36 4.04 -4.43 -2.21
C GLY A 36 4.34 -5.89 -1.84
N TRP A 37 3.40 -6.57 -1.17
CA TRP A 37 3.55 -7.97 -0.82
C TRP A 37 3.74 -8.84 -2.05
N SER A 38 2.90 -8.70 -3.09
CA SER A 38 2.96 -9.57 -4.26
C SER A 38 4.31 -9.48 -4.98
N ILE A 39 4.82 -8.27 -5.18
CA ILE A 39 6.10 -8.04 -5.85
C ILE A 39 7.26 -8.50 -4.96
N GLY A 40 7.23 -8.12 -3.68
CA GLY A 40 8.27 -8.48 -2.72
C GLY A 40 8.35 -9.99 -2.48
N TRP A 41 7.20 -10.64 -2.36
CA TRP A 41 7.07 -12.09 -2.20
C TRP A 41 7.70 -12.80 -3.40
N PHE A 42 7.37 -12.38 -4.62
CA PHE A 42 7.92 -12.98 -5.83
C PHE A 42 9.45 -12.80 -5.90
N PHE A 43 9.94 -11.60 -5.56
CA PHE A 43 11.36 -11.29 -5.53
C PHE A 43 12.12 -12.16 -4.53
N TYR A 44 11.68 -12.20 -3.28
CA TYR A 44 12.33 -13.00 -2.24
C TYR A 44 12.27 -14.49 -2.55
N ARG A 45 11.14 -14.99 -3.06
CA ARG A 45 10.99 -16.40 -3.42
C ARG A 45 11.90 -16.80 -4.57
N THR A 46 12.12 -15.89 -5.53
CA THR A 46 13.06 -16.07 -6.63
C THR A 46 14.50 -16.12 -6.13
N ILE A 47 14.90 -15.19 -5.26
CA ILE A 47 16.28 -15.10 -4.74
C ILE A 47 16.61 -16.24 -3.78
N THR A 48 15.66 -16.61 -2.93
CA THR A 48 15.86 -17.63 -1.90
C THR A 48 15.50 -19.05 -2.36
N LEU A 49 15.24 -19.24 -3.67
CA LEU A 49 14.84 -20.53 -4.26
C LEU A 49 13.64 -21.17 -3.53
N GLY A 50 12.69 -20.35 -3.09
CA GLY A 50 11.49 -20.81 -2.40
C GLY A 50 11.57 -20.89 -0.88
N HIS A 51 12.68 -20.49 -0.25
CA HIS A 51 12.83 -20.58 1.21
C HIS A 51 12.23 -19.42 2.00
N PHE A 52 12.04 -18.24 1.39
CA PHE A 52 11.48 -17.07 2.07
C PHE A 52 10.66 -16.21 1.10
N PRO A 53 9.51 -15.66 1.53
CA PRO A 53 8.79 -15.94 2.79
C PRO A 53 8.22 -17.37 2.82
N ASN A 54 8.04 -17.92 4.03
CA ASN A 54 7.48 -19.26 4.22
C ASN A 54 5.97 -19.28 3.90
N GLU A 55 5.34 -18.13 4.09
CA GLU A 55 3.94 -17.86 3.87
C GLU A 55 3.60 -17.87 2.36
N GLY A 56 2.37 -18.26 2.03
CA GLY A 56 1.84 -18.22 0.67
C GLY A 56 1.62 -16.79 0.17
N LEU A 57 1.42 -16.62 -1.14
CA LEU A 57 1.12 -15.31 -1.73
C LEU A 57 -0.14 -14.68 -1.12
N ASP A 58 -1.16 -15.49 -0.87
CA ASP A 58 -2.44 -15.04 -0.28
C ASP A 58 -2.46 -15.14 1.26
N ASP A 59 -1.33 -15.45 1.88
CA ASP A 59 -1.24 -15.79 3.32
C ASP A 59 -0.62 -14.65 4.15
N LEU A 60 -0.76 -13.41 3.65
CA LEU A 60 -0.21 -12.20 4.23
C LEU A 60 -0.74 -11.95 5.66
N ASP A 61 -2.02 -12.19 5.89
CA ASP A 61 -2.67 -12.01 7.20
C ASP A 61 -2.08 -12.92 8.30
N ASN A 62 -1.49 -14.05 7.91
CA ASN A 62 -0.84 -14.99 8.81
C ASN A 62 0.66 -14.71 8.98
N CYS A 63 1.23 -13.79 8.19
CA CYS A 63 2.62 -13.39 8.31
C CYS A 63 2.82 -12.45 9.49
N SER A 64 3.95 -12.58 10.19
CA SER A 64 4.30 -11.63 11.25
C SER A 64 4.46 -10.23 10.64
N TRP A 65 3.81 -9.23 11.24
CA TRP A 65 3.77 -7.84 10.74
C TRP A 65 5.15 -7.29 10.31
N GLY A 66 6.21 -7.52 11.10
CA GLY A 66 7.55 -7.03 10.75
C GLY A 66 8.15 -7.68 9.51
N LYS A 67 7.88 -8.97 9.25
CA LYS A 67 8.30 -9.64 8.01
C LYS A 67 7.49 -9.13 6.82
N ALA A 68 6.17 -9.03 6.98
CA ALA A 68 5.26 -8.48 5.97
C ALA A 68 5.74 -7.11 5.50
N LEU A 69 6.03 -6.21 6.45
CA LEU A 69 6.50 -4.86 6.17
C LEU A 69 7.82 -4.84 5.38
N ILE A 70 8.79 -5.72 5.70
CA ILE A 70 10.06 -5.80 4.95
C ILE A 70 9.81 -6.26 3.51
N VAL A 71 8.98 -7.29 3.33
CA VAL A 71 8.63 -7.82 2.01
C VAL A 71 7.89 -6.77 1.18
N GLU A 72 6.89 -6.12 1.77
CA GLU A 72 6.10 -5.04 1.15
C GLU A 72 6.97 -3.86 0.71
N LEU A 73 7.83 -3.35 1.60
CA LEU A 73 8.73 -2.24 1.29
C LEU A 73 9.73 -2.61 0.19
N THR A 74 10.19 -3.86 0.18
CA THR A 74 11.07 -4.36 -0.89
C THR A 74 10.34 -4.38 -2.23
N GLY A 75 9.10 -4.88 -2.26
CA GLY A 75 8.28 -4.89 -3.47
C GLY A 75 8.00 -3.49 -4.01
N LEU A 76 7.62 -2.56 -3.13
CA LEU A 76 7.43 -1.15 -3.49
C LEU A 76 8.72 -0.49 -3.99
N GLY A 77 9.85 -0.76 -3.34
CA GLY A 77 11.16 -0.27 -3.74
C GLY A 77 11.56 -0.76 -5.13
N LEU A 78 11.31 -2.04 -5.44
CA LEU A 78 11.55 -2.62 -6.76
C LEU A 78 10.66 -1.99 -7.83
N LEU A 79 9.38 -1.79 -7.54
CA LEU A 79 8.45 -1.14 -8.45
C LEU A 79 8.88 0.30 -8.75
N ALA A 80 9.19 1.08 -7.71
CA ALA A 80 9.67 2.45 -7.86
C ALA A 80 11.00 2.49 -8.62
N GLY A 81 11.94 1.61 -8.28
CA GLY A 81 13.23 1.50 -8.96
C GLY A 81 13.08 1.16 -10.45
N ALA A 82 12.19 0.23 -10.79
CA ALA A 82 11.89 -0.13 -12.18
C ALA A 82 11.29 1.05 -12.95
N ILE A 83 10.34 1.78 -12.36
CA ILE A 83 9.74 2.98 -12.97
C ILE A 83 10.82 4.03 -13.21
N MET A 84 11.66 4.33 -12.20
CA MET A 84 12.72 5.33 -12.32
C MET A 84 13.74 4.95 -13.39
N LEU A 85 14.16 3.67 -13.44
CA LEU A 85 15.11 3.18 -14.43
C LEU A 85 14.54 3.27 -15.84
N LEU A 86 13.29 2.84 -16.06
CA LEU A 86 12.64 2.94 -17.36
C LEU A 86 12.42 4.40 -17.77
N SER A 87 12.03 5.26 -16.83
CA SER A 87 11.85 6.70 -17.08
C SER A 87 13.15 7.40 -17.44
N ALA A 88 14.30 6.90 -16.97
CA ALA A 88 15.61 7.44 -17.32
C ALA A 88 16.13 6.96 -18.69
N LEU A 89 15.54 5.89 -19.24
CA LEU A 89 15.92 5.30 -20.54
C LEU A 89 15.06 5.79 -21.72
N LEU A 90 13.86 6.31 -21.44
CA LEU A 90 12.93 6.93 -22.39
C LEU A 90 13.26 8.42 -22.59
#